data_AF-A0A059BBE0-F1
#
_entry.id   AF-A0A059BBE0-F1
#
_cell.length_a   1.000
_cell.length_b   1.000
_cell.length_c   1.000
_cell.angle_alpha   90.00
_cell.angle_beta   90.00
_cell.angle_gamma   90.00
#
_symmetry.space_group_name_H-M   'P 1'
#
loop_
_entity.id
_entity.type
_entity.pdbx_description
1 polymer ?
#
loop_
_entity_poly.entity_id
_entity_poly.type
_entity_poly.pdbx_seq_one_letter_code
_entity_poly.pdbx_strand_id
1 'polypeptide(L)'
;MSSSSSSMAFRFPPCAIPRPSSVGSATTLVPLLRPWRRSGTQMERRLSPVAATPFDLSPPPIDHDLAESMVGAGAKVSDDGVVESYDNDDEALDAADNGLAVVDLSHFGRIRVSGEDRVSFLQNQTTANFECLNEGEGCDTVFVTPTARTIDIGYAWIMKNAITLVVSPVTCQSITEMLTKYIFFADKVEITDITKQTSFFVLLGPKSNQVMEHLNLKDLDGQPYGSHKHYSINGMPVTAGVGNLVSEEGYSILTSPAAATTVWDILFSHGAIPMGANAWERLRILRGRPAPGKELTKEYNVLEAGLWNSISLDKGCYKGQETISRLITYDGVKQSLWGVHLDAPAKPESPILVEGKKVGKLTSCTSTREPGYFGLGYIKRQAASEGSTVLVGDDIAGRVVNLPYLAKQRPLGKK
;
A
#
# COMPACT_ATOMS: atom_id res chain seq x y z
N MET A 1 39.95 39.37 -25.27
CA MET A 1 39.12 39.64 -26.47
C MET A 1 38.05 38.57 -26.57
N SER A 2 36.84 39.02 -26.82
CA SER A 2 35.52 38.42 -26.56
C SER A 2 34.96 37.56 -27.69
N SER A 3 34.15 36.54 -27.33
CA SER A 3 32.86 36.17 -27.97
C SER A 3 32.37 34.87 -27.30
N SER A 4 31.40 34.87 -26.36
CA SER A 4 29.94 34.97 -26.48
C SER A 4 29.29 33.86 -27.32
N SER A 5 28.82 32.78 -26.66
CA SER A 5 27.83 31.83 -27.19
C SER A 5 26.51 32.02 -26.43
N SER A 6 25.46 32.35 -27.20
CA SER A 6 24.10 32.60 -26.71
C SER A 6 23.31 31.30 -26.59
N SER A 7 22.59 31.19 -25.46
CA SER A 7 21.55 30.21 -25.16
C SER A 7 20.29 30.48 -25.99
N MET A 8 19.78 29.45 -26.66
CA MET A 8 18.56 29.49 -27.47
C MET A 8 17.40 28.91 -26.65
N ALA A 9 16.59 29.80 -26.07
CA ALA A 9 15.36 29.44 -25.37
C ALA A 9 14.19 29.34 -26.36
N PHE A 10 13.62 28.15 -26.51
CA PHE A 10 12.35 27.94 -27.22
C PHE A 10 11.17 28.34 -26.32
N ARG A 11 10.47 29.41 -26.71
CA ARG A 11 9.13 29.77 -26.19
C ARG A 11 8.08 29.30 -27.19
N PHE A 12 7.11 28.50 -26.74
CA PHE A 12 5.86 28.24 -27.46
C PHE A 12 4.69 29.01 -26.81
N PRO A 13 3.67 29.43 -27.59
CA PRO A 13 2.69 30.45 -27.21
C PRO A 13 1.49 29.88 -26.41
N PRO A 14 0.70 30.75 -25.73
CA PRO A 14 -0.44 30.33 -24.92
C PRO A 14 -1.66 29.97 -25.78
N CYS A 15 -2.34 28.89 -25.39
CA CYS A 15 -3.57 28.38 -26.00
C CYS A 15 -4.78 29.23 -25.57
N ALA A 16 -5.53 29.73 -26.55
CA ALA A 16 -6.69 30.60 -26.36
C ALA A 16 -8.00 29.81 -26.17
N ILE A 17 -8.80 30.25 -25.20
CA ILE A 17 -10.14 29.76 -24.87
C ILE A 17 -11.18 30.44 -25.77
N PRO A 18 -12.13 29.74 -26.41
CA PRO A 18 -13.27 30.39 -27.04
C PRO A 18 -14.45 30.55 -26.07
N ARG A 19 -15.00 31.77 -25.99
CA ARG A 19 -16.27 32.12 -25.33
C ARG A 19 -17.47 31.86 -26.27
N PRO A 20 -18.70 31.69 -25.72
CA PRO A 20 -19.87 31.23 -26.47
C PRO A 20 -20.61 32.37 -27.19
N SER A 21 -21.22 32.04 -28.33
CA SER A 21 -22.08 32.91 -29.13
C SER A 21 -23.56 32.81 -28.73
N SER A 22 -24.19 33.96 -28.55
CA SER A 22 -25.60 34.21 -28.21
C SER A 22 -26.51 34.34 -29.43
N VAL A 23 -27.67 33.67 -29.42
CA VAL A 23 -28.95 34.02 -30.10
C VAL A 23 -30.03 33.19 -29.37
N GLY A 24 -31.27 33.55 -29.03
CA GLY A 24 -32.17 34.68 -29.25
C GLY A 24 -33.55 34.20 -28.75
N SER A 25 -34.37 35.10 -28.21
CA SER A 25 -35.60 34.82 -27.47
C SER A 25 -36.79 34.34 -28.32
N ALA A 26 -37.71 33.59 -27.69
CA ALA A 26 -39.15 33.71 -27.96
C ALA A 26 -39.97 33.15 -26.79
N THR A 27 -40.75 34.03 -26.17
CA THR A 27 -41.73 33.80 -25.11
C THR A 27 -43.06 33.36 -25.73
N THR A 28 -43.71 32.31 -25.23
CA THR A 28 -45.17 32.15 -25.36
C THR A 28 -45.72 31.41 -24.14
N LEU A 29 -46.85 31.89 -23.65
CA LEU A 29 -47.46 31.62 -22.35
C LEU A 29 -48.88 31.05 -22.58
N VAL A 30 -49.27 30.08 -21.72
CA VAL A 30 -50.66 29.67 -21.33
C VAL A 30 -51.35 28.57 -22.19
N PRO A 31 -52.21 27.63 -21.66
CA PRO A 31 -52.69 27.40 -20.27
C PRO A 31 -52.58 25.96 -19.68
N LEU A 32 -52.71 25.96 -18.35
CA LEU A 32 -53.22 24.96 -17.40
C LEU A 32 -54.14 23.82 -17.92
N LEU A 33 -53.74 22.57 -17.66
CA LEU A 33 -54.65 21.46 -17.30
C LEU A 33 -53.95 20.55 -16.25
N ARG A 34 -54.63 20.30 -15.13
CA ARG A 34 -54.35 19.24 -14.13
C ARG A 34 -55.54 18.26 -14.17
N PRO A 35 -55.49 17.07 -13.53
CA PRO A 35 -54.46 16.03 -13.53
C PRO A 35 -55.08 14.63 -13.80
N TRP A 36 -54.30 13.63 -14.20
CA TRP A 36 -54.72 12.22 -14.08
C TRP A 36 -53.73 11.45 -13.20
N ARG A 37 -54.25 10.94 -12.08
CA ARG A 37 -53.55 10.09 -11.10
C ARG A 37 -53.30 8.72 -11.71
N ARG A 38 -52.05 8.24 -11.65
CA ARG A 38 -51.75 6.81 -11.48
C ARG A 38 -50.80 6.65 -10.31
N SER A 39 -51.29 5.95 -9.30
CA SER A 39 -50.56 5.46 -8.14
C SER A 39 -49.55 4.39 -8.58
N GLY A 40 -48.28 4.68 -8.39
CA GLY A 40 -47.20 3.70 -8.45
C GLY A 40 -46.22 4.06 -7.34
N THR A 41 -46.42 3.50 -6.15
CA THR A 41 -45.51 3.66 -5.01
C THR A 41 -44.35 2.69 -5.21
N GLN A 42 -43.35 3.09 -6.01
CA GLN A 42 -42.03 2.49 -5.94
C GLN A 42 -41.27 3.23 -4.85
N MET A 43 -41.10 2.58 -3.71
CA MET A 43 -40.42 3.14 -2.55
C MET A 43 -38.90 3.09 -2.80
N GLU A 44 -38.38 4.02 -3.60
CA GLU A 44 -36.95 4.29 -3.64
C GLU A 44 -36.52 4.83 -2.27
N ARG A 45 -35.95 3.95 -1.43
CA ARG A 45 -35.21 4.38 -0.24
C ARG A 45 -33.94 5.09 -0.68
N ARG A 46 -34.03 6.40 -0.92
CA ARG A 46 -32.86 7.27 -0.97
C ARG A 46 -32.30 7.39 0.44
N LEU A 47 -31.17 6.75 0.69
CA LEU A 47 -30.37 6.97 1.89
C LEU A 47 -29.77 8.39 1.77
N SER A 48 -30.15 9.28 2.69
CA SER A 48 -29.54 10.59 2.85
C SER A 48 -28.08 10.45 3.28
N PRO A 49 -27.17 11.36 2.88
CA PRO A 49 -25.81 11.36 3.39
C PRO A 49 -25.87 11.77 4.88
N VAL A 50 -25.78 10.79 5.77
CA VAL A 50 -25.61 11.03 7.20
C VAL A 50 -24.15 11.43 7.41
N ALA A 51 -23.91 12.58 8.03
CA ALA A 51 -22.57 13.01 8.41
C ALA A 51 -21.91 11.88 9.23
N ALA A 52 -20.78 11.37 8.75
CA ALA A 52 -20.05 10.30 9.40
C ALA A 52 -19.68 10.75 10.83
N THR A 53 -20.18 10.02 11.82
CA THR A 53 -19.72 10.14 13.20
C THR A 53 -18.22 9.83 13.26
N PRO A 54 -17.46 10.46 14.18
CA PRO A 54 -16.04 10.12 14.35
C PRO A 54 -15.87 8.60 14.52
N PHE A 55 -14.77 8.07 13.98
CA PHE A 55 -14.40 6.64 14.07
C PHE A 55 -14.24 6.24 15.54
N ASP A 56 -15.36 5.83 16.16
CA ASP A 56 -15.44 5.34 17.52
C ASP A 56 -14.95 3.89 17.53
N LEU A 57 -13.90 3.63 18.33
CA LEU A 57 -13.25 2.33 18.46
C LEU A 57 -13.92 1.45 19.53
N SER A 58 -14.96 1.94 20.22
CA SER A 58 -15.67 1.14 21.21
C SER A 58 -16.46 0.02 20.54
N PRO A 59 -16.27 -1.25 20.95
CA PRO A 59 -16.92 -2.37 20.29
C PRO A 59 -18.40 -2.45 20.71
N PRO A 60 -19.36 -2.52 19.76
CA PRO A 60 -20.70 -3.01 20.06
C PRO A 60 -20.64 -4.54 20.37
N PRO A 61 -21.75 -5.16 20.82
CA PRO A 61 -21.80 -6.61 21.07
C PRO A 61 -21.32 -7.40 19.83
N ILE A 62 -20.43 -8.37 20.04
CA ILE A 62 -19.93 -9.24 18.96
C ILE A 62 -20.94 -10.38 18.77
N ASP A 63 -21.89 -10.19 17.86
CA ASP A 63 -22.87 -11.23 17.50
C ASP A 63 -22.33 -12.20 16.44
N HIS A 64 -21.22 -11.87 15.77
CA HIS A 64 -20.62 -12.65 14.70
C HIS A 64 -19.08 -12.70 14.81
N ASP A 65 -18.50 -13.90 14.85
CA ASP A 65 -17.06 -14.11 14.81
C ASP A 65 -16.57 -14.25 13.35
N LEU A 66 -15.69 -13.35 12.93
CA LEU A 66 -15.08 -13.38 11.60
C LEU A 66 -14.32 -14.69 11.35
N ALA A 67 -13.63 -15.19 12.36
CA ALA A 67 -12.85 -16.43 12.25
C ALA A 67 -13.77 -17.63 11.98
N GLU A 68 -14.92 -17.70 12.64
CA GLU A 68 -15.93 -18.74 12.38
C GLU A 68 -16.47 -18.66 10.95
N SER A 69 -16.76 -17.46 10.44
CA SER A 69 -17.21 -17.27 9.04
C SER A 69 -16.14 -17.74 8.04
N MET A 70 -14.88 -17.38 8.26
CA MET A 70 -13.76 -17.78 7.40
C MET A 70 -13.52 -19.29 7.44
N VAL A 71 -13.56 -19.91 8.62
CA VAL A 71 -13.46 -21.38 8.76
C VAL A 71 -14.62 -22.08 8.05
N GLY A 72 -15.84 -21.54 8.17
CA GLY A 72 -17.00 -22.01 7.41
C GLY A 72 -16.81 -21.93 5.89
N ALA A 73 -16.03 -20.96 5.42
CA ALA A 73 -15.63 -20.79 4.01
C ALA A 73 -14.38 -21.63 3.61
N GLY A 74 -13.86 -22.47 4.51
CA GLY A 74 -12.73 -23.37 4.22
C GLY A 74 -11.35 -22.86 4.66
N ALA A 75 -11.29 -21.79 5.47
CA ALA A 75 -10.01 -21.28 5.98
C ALA A 75 -9.27 -22.29 6.85
N LYS A 76 -7.97 -22.43 6.59
CA LYS A 76 -6.98 -23.01 7.50
C LYS A 76 -6.36 -21.89 8.31
N VAL A 77 -6.58 -21.92 9.61
CA VAL A 77 -6.16 -20.86 10.53
C VAL A 77 -5.03 -21.38 11.41
N SER A 78 -3.97 -20.60 11.55
CA SER A 78 -2.86 -20.86 12.45
C SER A 78 -3.25 -20.65 13.93
N ASP A 79 -2.38 -21.09 14.85
CA ASP A 79 -2.60 -20.92 16.30
C ASP A 79 -2.72 -19.45 16.74
N ASP A 80 -2.13 -18.51 15.99
CA ASP A 80 -2.20 -17.07 16.22
C ASP A 80 -3.37 -16.39 15.51
N GLY A 81 -4.29 -17.16 14.90
CA GLY A 81 -5.52 -16.65 14.31
C GLY A 81 -5.36 -16.09 12.89
N VAL A 82 -4.25 -16.39 12.22
CA VAL A 82 -3.99 -15.95 10.83
C VAL A 82 -4.56 -16.98 9.87
N VAL A 83 -5.34 -16.55 8.89
CA VAL A 83 -5.78 -17.44 7.81
C VAL A 83 -4.61 -17.71 6.86
N GLU A 84 -4.06 -18.92 6.92
CA GLU A 84 -2.91 -19.33 6.10
C GLU A 84 -3.30 -19.62 4.66
N SER A 85 -4.40 -20.34 4.46
CA SER A 85 -4.87 -20.76 3.13
C SER A 85 -6.35 -21.15 3.16
N TYR A 86 -7.00 -21.11 1.99
CA TYR A 86 -8.32 -21.70 1.74
C TYR A 86 -8.22 -22.90 0.77
N ASP A 87 -7.02 -23.50 0.63
CA ASP A 87 -6.69 -24.53 -0.38
C ASP A 87 -6.90 -24.09 -1.83
N ASN A 88 -6.83 -22.78 -2.09
CA ASN A 88 -7.08 -22.15 -3.38
C ASN A 88 -5.98 -21.16 -3.79
N ASP A 89 -4.76 -21.31 -3.26
CA ASP A 89 -3.70 -20.29 -3.39
C ASP A 89 -3.44 -19.84 -4.84
N ASP A 90 -3.43 -20.76 -5.80
CA ASP A 90 -3.22 -20.43 -7.22
C ASP A 90 -4.43 -19.74 -7.87
N GLU A 91 -5.65 -20.07 -7.43
CA GLU A 91 -6.89 -19.40 -7.86
C GLU A 91 -6.95 -17.97 -7.31
N ALA A 92 -6.60 -17.79 -6.03
CA ALA A 92 -6.53 -16.48 -5.41
C ALA A 92 -5.48 -15.58 -6.08
N LEU A 93 -4.32 -16.15 -6.45
CA LEU A 93 -3.30 -15.44 -7.24
C LEU A 93 -3.81 -15.06 -8.64
N ASP A 94 -4.51 -15.95 -9.34
CA ASP A 94 -5.13 -15.63 -10.62
C ASP A 94 -6.16 -14.51 -10.50
N ALA A 95 -7.00 -14.57 -9.47
CA ALA A 95 -8.01 -13.55 -9.20
C ALA A 95 -7.37 -12.19 -8.88
N ALA A 96 -6.20 -12.15 -8.24
CA ALA A 96 -5.46 -10.91 -8.01
C ALA A 96 -4.92 -10.26 -9.30
N ASP A 97 -4.70 -11.03 -10.37
CA ASP A 97 -4.28 -10.52 -11.68
C ASP A 97 -5.45 -10.25 -12.63
N ASN A 98 -6.46 -11.14 -12.64
CA ASN A 98 -7.47 -11.22 -13.70
C ASN A 98 -8.91 -11.04 -13.19
N GLY A 99 -9.11 -10.97 -11.87
CA GLY A 99 -10.42 -11.00 -11.26
C GLY A 99 -10.53 -10.09 -10.05
N LEU A 100 -11.00 -10.67 -8.95
CA LEU A 100 -11.15 -10.03 -7.65
C LEU A 100 -10.72 -11.00 -6.56
N ALA A 101 -9.71 -10.63 -5.78
CA ALA A 101 -9.33 -11.35 -4.58
C ALA A 101 -9.47 -10.46 -3.34
N VAL A 102 -9.74 -11.07 -2.19
CA VAL A 102 -9.78 -10.41 -0.89
C VAL A 102 -8.89 -11.17 0.09
N VAL A 103 -8.07 -10.44 0.84
CA VAL A 103 -7.22 -11.02 1.90
C VAL A 103 -7.54 -10.35 3.23
N ASP A 104 -7.61 -11.16 4.28
CA ASP A 104 -7.61 -10.66 5.65
C ASP A 104 -6.19 -10.43 6.16
N LEU A 105 -5.87 -9.16 6.42
CA LEU A 105 -4.61 -8.72 6.97
C LEU A 105 -4.82 -8.08 8.36
N SER A 106 -5.85 -8.51 9.09
CA SER A 106 -6.13 -8.06 10.47
C SER A 106 -5.03 -8.42 11.47
N HIS A 107 -4.02 -9.20 11.07
CA HIS A 107 -2.80 -9.46 11.84
C HIS A 107 -1.68 -8.43 11.60
N PHE A 108 -1.76 -7.59 10.55
CA PHE A 108 -0.81 -6.49 10.32
C PHE A 108 -0.97 -5.41 11.39
N GLY A 109 0.13 -4.80 11.82
CA GLY A 109 0.09 -3.77 12.87
C GLY A 109 -0.64 -2.52 12.41
N ARG A 110 -1.54 -1.97 13.24
CA ARG A 110 -2.14 -0.64 13.05
C ARG A 110 -1.80 0.26 14.23
N ILE A 111 -0.94 1.24 13.99
CA ILE A 111 -0.50 2.22 14.99
C ILE A 111 -1.22 3.53 14.73
N ARG A 112 -1.97 4.02 15.72
CA ARG A 112 -2.61 5.32 15.71
C ARG A 112 -1.69 6.34 16.38
N VAL A 113 -1.39 7.42 15.66
CA VAL A 113 -0.62 8.57 16.15
C VAL A 113 -1.57 9.77 16.23
N SER A 114 -1.95 10.17 17.44
CA SER A 114 -2.86 11.31 17.68
C SER A 114 -2.18 12.44 18.43
N GLY A 115 -2.90 13.56 18.58
CA GLY A 115 -2.40 14.77 19.23
C GLY A 115 -2.04 15.89 18.24
N GLU A 116 -1.85 17.09 18.76
CA GLU A 116 -1.61 18.31 17.96
C GLU A 116 -0.30 18.22 17.17
N ASP A 117 0.72 17.58 17.73
CA ASP A 117 2.07 17.50 17.15
C ASP A 117 2.29 16.24 16.29
N ARG A 118 1.24 15.45 16.02
CA ARG A 118 1.36 14.15 15.31
C ARG A 118 2.08 14.23 13.95
N VAL A 119 1.84 15.31 13.20
CA VAL A 119 2.44 15.53 11.86
C VAL A 119 3.92 15.83 12.00
N SER A 120 4.29 16.83 12.80
CA SER A 120 5.68 17.23 13.01
C SER A 120 6.49 16.11 13.69
N PHE A 121 5.87 15.32 14.56
CA PHE A 121 6.49 14.16 15.16
C PHE A 121 6.84 13.10 14.10
N LEU A 122 5.88 12.64 13.29
CA LEU A 122 6.16 11.63 12.24
C LEU A 122 7.07 12.16 11.13
N GLN A 123 7.00 13.46 10.84
CA GLN A 123 7.93 14.16 9.95
C GLN A 123 9.39 13.95 10.39
N ASN A 124 9.66 13.91 11.70
CA ASN A 124 11.02 13.73 12.21
C ASN A 124 11.40 12.25 12.45
N GLN A 125 10.42 11.37 12.61
CA GLN A 125 10.67 9.95 12.94
C GLN A 125 10.83 9.02 11.74
N THR A 126 10.34 9.42 10.56
CA THR A 126 10.28 8.53 9.37
C THR A 126 10.77 9.24 8.11
N THR A 127 10.84 8.55 6.97
CA THR A 127 11.45 9.11 5.76
C THR A 127 10.52 9.96 4.87
N ALA A 128 9.19 9.76 4.91
CA ALA A 128 8.23 10.49 4.07
C ALA A 128 7.95 11.92 4.56
N ASN A 129 7.51 12.81 3.66
CA ASN A 129 7.11 14.17 4.02
C ASN A 129 5.62 14.21 4.43
N PHE A 130 5.33 14.33 5.72
CA PHE A 130 3.97 14.39 6.26
C PHE A 130 3.38 15.80 6.20
N GLU A 131 4.21 16.85 6.14
CA GLU A 131 3.76 18.25 6.15
C GLU A 131 3.08 18.67 4.84
N CYS A 132 3.27 17.90 3.75
CA CYS A 132 2.62 18.14 2.47
C CYS A 132 1.32 17.36 2.28
N LEU A 133 0.88 16.59 3.29
CA LEU A 133 -0.32 15.76 3.22
C LEU A 133 -1.46 16.36 4.02
N ASN A 134 -2.69 16.15 3.54
CA ASN A 134 -3.93 16.64 4.10
C ASN A 134 -4.83 15.47 4.54
N GLU A 135 -5.90 15.79 5.27
CA GLU A 135 -6.94 14.81 5.61
C GLU A 135 -7.45 14.08 4.36
N GLY A 136 -7.56 12.75 4.44
CA GLY A 136 -7.98 11.92 3.31
C GLY A 136 -6.85 11.54 2.35
N GLU A 137 -5.61 11.98 2.59
CA GLU A 137 -4.42 11.59 1.82
C GLU A 137 -3.57 10.57 2.58
N GLY A 138 -2.68 9.91 1.87
CA GLY A 138 -1.81 8.88 2.44
C GLY A 138 -0.50 8.75 1.68
N CYS A 139 0.44 8.04 2.28
CA CYS A 139 1.75 7.81 1.67
C CYS A 139 2.41 6.55 2.21
N ASP A 140 3.42 6.07 1.49
CA ASP A 140 4.39 5.14 2.04
C ASP A 140 5.50 5.90 2.76
N THR A 141 5.92 5.38 3.91
CA THR A 141 7.10 5.86 4.64
C THR A 141 7.96 4.67 5.07
N VAL A 142 9.25 4.90 5.29
CA VAL A 142 10.16 3.85 5.79
C VAL A 142 10.58 4.18 7.20
N PHE A 143 10.52 3.18 8.08
CA PHE A 143 11.16 3.22 9.37
C PHE A 143 12.61 2.77 9.22
N VAL A 144 13.54 3.63 9.64
CA VAL A 144 14.97 3.36 9.54
C VAL A 144 15.67 3.58 10.88
N THR A 145 16.83 2.94 11.05
CA THR A 145 17.74 3.26 12.15
C THR A 145 18.43 4.61 11.94
N PRO A 146 19.12 5.18 12.95
CA PRO A 146 19.96 6.37 12.78
C PRO A 146 21.05 6.22 11.72
N THR A 147 21.44 4.98 11.39
CA THR A 147 22.40 4.64 10.33
C THR A 147 21.72 4.22 9.01
N ALA A 148 20.46 4.64 8.81
CA ALA A 148 19.64 4.39 7.62
C ALA A 148 19.42 2.90 7.27
N ARG A 149 19.53 2.00 8.25
CA ARG A 149 19.18 0.59 8.05
C ARG A 149 17.68 0.40 8.08
N THR A 150 17.16 -0.43 7.18
CA THR A 150 15.71 -0.63 7.01
C THR A 150 15.14 -1.43 8.18
N ILE A 151 14.00 -0.98 8.70
CA ILE A 151 13.21 -1.69 9.71
C ILE A 151 11.94 -2.20 9.06
N ASP A 152 11.15 -1.31 8.46
CA ASP A 152 9.88 -1.63 7.82
C ASP A 152 9.42 -0.53 6.87
N ILE A 153 8.46 -0.86 6.01
CA ILE A 153 7.69 0.10 5.21
C ILE A 153 6.33 0.26 5.89
N GLY A 154 6.04 1.48 6.35
CA GLY A 154 4.72 1.85 6.85
C GLY A 154 3.86 2.45 5.74
N TYR A 155 2.58 2.10 5.73
CA TYR A 155 1.56 2.76 4.93
C TYR A 155 0.75 3.69 5.83
N ALA A 156 0.71 4.98 5.50
CA ALA A 156 0.14 6.02 6.36
C ALA A 156 -1.14 6.60 5.75
N TRP A 157 -2.17 6.77 6.59
CA TRP A 157 -3.38 7.51 6.27
C TRP A 157 -3.55 8.69 7.21
N ILE A 158 -3.69 9.88 6.64
CA ILE A 158 -3.93 11.12 7.37
C ILE A 158 -5.42 11.25 7.67
N MET A 159 -5.80 10.83 8.87
CA MET A 159 -7.15 10.98 9.38
C MET A 159 -7.35 12.40 9.96
N LYS A 160 -8.60 12.81 10.14
CA LYS A 160 -8.96 14.11 10.72
C LYS A 160 -8.19 14.45 12.01
N ASN A 161 -8.16 13.51 12.96
CA ASN A 161 -7.60 13.72 14.30
C ASN A 161 -6.39 12.82 14.61
N ALA A 162 -5.90 12.05 13.65
CA ALA A 162 -4.82 11.08 13.84
C ALA A 162 -4.12 10.76 12.53
N ILE A 163 -2.99 10.08 12.61
CA ILE A 163 -2.36 9.39 11.49
C ILE A 163 -2.41 7.90 11.82
N THR A 164 -2.96 7.09 10.92
CA THR A 164 -2.98 5.64 11.07
C THR A 164 -1.85 5.05 10.22
N LEU A 165 -0.97 4.30 10.85
CA LEU A 165 0.13 3.60 10.20
C LEU A 165 -0.19 2.11 10.15
N VAL A 166 -0.15 1.51 8.97
CA VAL A 166 -0.15 0.05 8.79
C VAL A 166 1.30 -0.41 8.63
N VAL A 167 1.74 -1.34 9.47
CA VAL A 167 3.11 -1.87 9.51
C VAL A 167 3.08 -3.41 9.55
N SER A 168 4.21 -4.04 9.28
CA SER A 168 4.30 -5.50 9.31
C SER A 168 4.05 -6.04 10.74
N PRO A 169 3.44 -7.23 10.90
CA PRO A 169 3.14 -7.80 12.21
C PRO A 169 4.37 -7.90 13.12
N VAL A 170 5.49 -8.37 12.56
CA VAL A 170 6.75 -8.63 13.27
C VAL A 170 7.45 -7.37 13.80
N THR A 171 7.11 -6.20 13.28
CA THR A 171 7.73 -4.92 13.61
C THR A 171 6.82 -3.99 14.41
N CYS A 172 5.51 -4.25 14.46
CA CYS A 172 4.50 -3.40 15.11
C CYS A 172 4.91 -2.97 16.53
N GLN A 173 5.24 -3.95 17.38
CA GLN A 173 5.63 -3.68 18.76
C GLN A 173 6.90 -2.82 18.81
N SER A 174 7.95 -3.22 18.09
CA SER A 174 9.24 -2.49 18.12
C SER A 174 9.15 -1.07 17.55
N ILE A 175 8.29 -0.84 16.55
CA ILE A 175 8.00 0.50 16.01
C ILE A 175 7.23 1.32 17.03
N THR A 176 6.22 0.74 17.68
CA THR A 176 5.45 1.41 18.74
C THR A 176 6.37 1.84 19.88
N GLU A 177 7.20 0.93 20.39
CA GLU A 177 8.20 1.22 21.44
C GLU A 177 9.20 2.30 20.99
N MET A 178 9.65 2.22 19.74
CA MET A 178 10.54 3.23 19.18
C MET A 178 9.88 4.61 19.17
N LEU A 179 8.66 4.73 18.64
CA LEU A 179 7.95 6.01 18.58
C LEU A 179 7.73 6.57 19.98
N THR A 180 7.19 5.76 20.91
CA THR A 180 6.95 6.17 22.30
C THR A 180 8.21 6.69 22.98
N LYS A 181 9.38 6.07 22.72
CA LYS A 181 10.66 6.51 23.29
C LYS A 181 11.07 7.93 22.88
N TYR A 182 10.62 8.41 21.72
CA TYR A 182 10.96 9.74 21.20
C TYR A 182 9.94 10.83 21.57
N ILE A 183 8.91 10.50 22.35
CA ILE A 183 7.97 11.49 22.89
C ILE A 183 8.61 12.14 24.11
N PHE A 184 8.79 13.45 24.06
CA PHE A 184 9.24 14.25 25.19
C PHE A 184 8.04 14.85 25.94
N PHE A 185 8.28 15.31 27.17
CA PHE A 185 7.22 15.84 28.05
C PHE A 185 6.41 17.02 27.47
N ALA A 186 6.96 17.73 26.48
CA ALA A 186 6.32 18.86 25.83
C ALA A 186 5.55 18.48 24.55
N ASP A 187 5.74 17.26 24.04
CA ASP A 187 5.11 16.82 22.80
C ASP A 187 3.65 16.43 23.09
N LYS A 188 2.72 17.00 22.33
CA LYS A 188 1.31 16.62 22.37
C LYS A 188 1.07 15.50 21.36
N VAL A 189 1.61 14.33 21.65
CA VAL A 189 1.48 13.12 20.83
C VAL A 189 1.11 11.91 21.67
N GLU A 190 0.19 11.10 21.18
CA GLU A 190 -0.15 9.80 21.74
C GLU A 190 0.02 8.72 20.68
N ILE A 191 0.60 7.59 21.07
CA ILE A 191 0.82 6.42 20.21
C ILE A 191 0.04 5.26 20.79
N THR A 192 -0.87 4.68 19.99
CA THR A 192 -1.71 3.57 20.40
C THR A 192 -1.66 2.47 19.34
N ASP A 193 -1.37 1.24 19.75
CA ASP A 193 -1.59 0.07 18.91
C ASP A 193 -3.10 -0.26 18.91
N ILE A 194 -3.75 -0.08 17.75
CA ILE A 194 -5.18 -0.34 17.54
C ILE A 194 -5.40 -1.63 16.72
N THR A 195 -4.38 -2.50 16.61
CA THR A 195 -4.44 -3.78 15.88
C THR A 195 -5.54 -4.69 16.41
N LYS A 196 -5.77 -4.76 17.71
CA LYS A 196 -6.86 -5.60 18.27
C LYS A 196 -8.23 -4.92 18.26
N GLN A 197 -8.28 -3.63 17.92
CA GLN A 197 -9.50 -2.80 17.94
C GLN A 197 -10.07 -2.57 16.54
N THR A 198 -9.41 -3.12 15.51
CA THR A 198 -9.79 -2.94 14.12
C THR A 198 -9.67 -4.27 13.37
N SER A 199 -10.15 -4.31 12.13
CA SER A 199 -9.87 -5.34 11.14
C SER A 199 -9.40 -4.64 9.85
N PHE A 200 -8.55 -5.31 9.08
CA PHE A 200 -7.94 -4.72 7.89
C PHE A 200 -7.96 -5.69 6.73
N PHE A 201 -8.70 -5.35 5.68
CA PHE A 201 -8.87 -6.16 4.48
C PHE A 201 -8.24 -5.48 3.27
N VAL A 202 -7.71 -6.26 2.34
CA VAL A 202 -7.18 -5.76 1.07
C VAL A 202 -7.91 -6.43 -0.08
N LEU A 203 -8.40 -5.61 -1.01
CA LEU A 203 -8.99 -6.02 -2.27
C LEU A 203 -7.97 -5.87 -3.39
N LEU A 204 -7.82 -6.92 -4.19
CA LEU A 204 -6.88 -7.04 -5.28
C LEU A 204 -7.61 -7.34 -6.59
N GLY A 205 -6.99 -6.95 -7.70
CA GLY A 205 -7.43 -7.31 -9.03
C GLY A 205 -8.26 -6.24 -9.75
N PRO A 206 -8.34 -6.32 -11.08
CA PRO A 206 -8.93 -5.29 -11.93
C PRO A 206 -10.44 -5.12 -11.73
N LYS A 207 -11.13 -6.09 -11.13
CA LYS A 207 -12.57 -6.01 -10.85
C LYS A 207 -12.90 -5.36 -9.50
N SER A 208 -11.89 -4.94 -8.72
CA SER A 208 -12.09 -4.31 -7.41
C SER A 208 -12.94 -3.03 -7.48
N ASN A 209 -12.81 -2.21 -8.52
CA ASN A 209 -13.63 -1.00 -8.71
C ASN A 209 -15.14 -1.31 -8.77
N GLN A 210 -15.53 -2.44 -9.36
CA GLN A 210 -16.94 -2.84 -9.49
C GLN A 210 -17.57 -3.08 -8.12
N VAL A 211 -16.83 -3.65 -7.17
CA VAL A 211 -17.34 -3.91 -5.81
C VAL A 211 -17.44 -2.63 -4.99
N MET A 212 -16.52 -1.70 -5.19
CA MET A 212 -16.59 -0.38 -4.53
C MET A 212 -17.84 0.40 -4.93
N GLU A 213 -18.33 0.25 -6.15
CA GLU A 213 -19.61 0.85 -6.58
C GLU A 213 -20.80 0.31 -5.75
N HIS A 214 -20.85 -1.01 -5.54
CA HIS A 214 -21.92 -1.68 -4.78
C HIS A 214 -21.87 -1.32 -3.29
N LEU A 215 -20.68 -1.08 -2.75
CA LEU A 215 -20.48 -0.61 -1.38
C LEU A 215 -20.76 0.90 -1.21
N ASN A 216 -21.19 1.60 -2.28
CA ASN A 216 -21.38 3.05 -2.31
C ASN A 216 -20.09 3.84 -1.98
N LEU A 217 -18.94 3.31 -2.42
CA LEU A 217 -17.58 3.84 -2.19
C LEU A 217 -16.96 4.43 -3.47
N LYS A 218 -17.78 4.70 -4.50
CA LYS A 218 -17.35 5.14 -5.84
C LYS A 218 -16.51 6.42 -5.87
N ASP A 219 -16.59 7.25 -4.83
CA ASP A 219 -15.84 8.50 -4.78
C ASP A 219 -14.32 8.30 -4.67
N LEU A 220 -13.86 7.06 -4.43
CA LEU A 220 -12.45 6.68 -4.47
C LEU A 220 -11.98 6.22 -5.86
N ASP A 221 -12.91 5.95 -6.78
CA ASP A 221 -12.53 5.52 -8.13
C ASP A 221 -11.76 6.63 -8.85
N GLY A 222 -10.63 6.24 -9.45
CA GLY A 222 -9.70 7.15 -10.10
C GLY A 222 -8.97 8.14 -9.17
N GLN A 223 -9.14 8.04 -7.86
CA GLN A 223 -8.36 8.88 -6.93
C GLN A 223 -6.91 8.38 -6.83
N PRO A 224 -5.95 9.27 -6.48
CA PRO A 224 -4.56 8.88 -6.29
C PRO A 224 -4.36 7.80 -5.20
N TYR A 225 -3.26 7.06 -5.29
CA TYR A 225 -2.81 6.16 -4.22
C TYR A 225 -2.76 6.88 -2.86
N GLY A 226 -3.22 6.22 -1.80
CA GLY A 226 -3.27 6.80 -0.46
C GLY A 226 -4.53 7.63 -0.18
N SER A 227 -5.31 8.00 -1.21
CA SER A 227 -6.60 8.66 -1.01
C SER A 227 -7.55 7.73 -0.26
N HIS A 228 -8.14 8.22 0.83
CA HIS A 228 -9.03 7.44 1.67
C HIS A 228 -10.20 8.28 2.20
N LYS A 229 -11.30 7.61 2.52
CA LYS A 229 -12.53 8.22 3.02
C LYS A 229 -13.21 7.34 4.05
N HIS A 230 -13.94 7.99 4.95
CA HIS A 230 -14.81 7.35 5.92
C HIS A 230 -16.23 7.19 5.36
N TYR A 231 -16.79 6.01 5.56
CA TYR A 231 -18.10 5.58 5.11
C TYR A 231 -18.84 4.87 6.24
N SER A 232 -20.10 4.55 5.97
CA SER A 232 -20.90 3.72 6.84
C SER A 232 -21.56 2.59 6.06
N ILE A 233 -21.34 1.35 6.50
CA ILE A 233 -22.01 0.17 5.96
C ILE A 233 -22.93 -0.34 7.05
N ASN A 234 -24.24 -0.35 6.80
CA ASN A 234 -25.27 -0.74 7.77
C ASN A 234 -25.18 0.00 9.13
N GLY A 235 -24.77 1.29 9.11
CA GLY A 235 -24.59 2.09 10.32
C GLY A 235 -23.23 1.91 11.01
N MET A 236 -22.38 0.99 10.54
CA MET A 236 -21.06 0.74 11.10
C MET A 236 -19.97 1.50 10.34
N PRO A 237 -18.98 2.11 11.03
CA PRO A 237 -17.97 2.93 10.40
C PRO A 237 -16.93 2.08 9.65
N VAL A 238 -16.67 2.44 8.40
CA VAL A 238 -15.67 1.78 7.55
C VAL A 238 -14.82 2.84 6.87
N THR A 239 -13.51 2.65 6.86
CA THR A 239 -12.59 3.51 6.10
C THR A 239 -12.08 2.71 4.92
N ALA A 240 -12.24 3.25 3.72
CA ALA A 240 -11.67 2.65 2.51
C ALA A 240 -10.63 3.60 1.92
N GLY A 241 -9.56 3.04 1.37
CA GLY A 241 -8.53 3.81 0.67
C GLY A 241 -8.04 3.13 -0.60
N VAL A 242 -7.58 3.93 -1.54
CA VAL A 242 -7.03 3.49 -2.82
C VAL A 242 -5.66 2.87 -2.62
N GLY A 243 -5.46 1.72 -3.27
CA GLY A 243 -4.25 0.93 -3.18
C GLY A 243 -4.17 0.08 -1.91
N ASN A 244 -3.06 -0.62 -1.81
CA ASN A 244 -2.75 -1.53 -0.71
C ASN A 244 -1.24 -1.69 -0.57
N LEU A 245 -0.83 -2.59 0.32
CA LEU A 245 0.57 -2.77 0.65
C LEU A 245 1.40 -3.22 -0.57
N VAL A 246 0.88 -3.99 -1.51
CA VAL A 246 1.67 -4.54 -2.63
C VAL A 246 1.41 -3.85 -3.97
N SER A 247 0.41 -2.98 -4.07
CA SER A 247 0.00 -2.31 -5.30
C SER A 247 -0.64 -0.94 -5.05
N GLU A 248 -0.42 -0.02 -5.98
CA GLU A 248 -1.15 1.26 -6.03
C GLU A 248 -2.60 1.09 -6.49
N GLU A 249 -2.92 -0.06 -7.10
CA GLU A 249 -4.26 -0.43 -7.54
C GLU A 249 -4.99 -1.29 -6.49
N GLY A 250 -6.31 -1.36 -6.60
CA GLY A 250 -7.16 -2.03 -5.63
C GLY A 250 -7.46 -1.13 -4.43
N TYR A 251 -7.87 -1.74 -3.32
CA TYR A 251 -8.33 -0.99 -2.15
C TYR A 251 -7.92 -1.65 -0.85
N SER A 252 -7.79 -0.84 0.19
CA SER A 252 -7.66 -1.28 1.57
C SER A 252 -8.87 -0.83 2.37
N ILE A 253 -9.35 -1.68 3.26
CA ILE A 253 -10.52 -1.43 4.10
C ILE A 253 -10.13 -1.61 5.56
N LEU A 254 -10.32 -0.56 6.37
CA LEU A 254 -10.17 -0.57 7.82
C LEU A 254 -11.55 -0.43 8.47
N THR A 255 -11.90 -1.37 9.34
CA THR A 255 -13.19 -1.42 10.01
C THR A 255 -13.03 -1.83 11.48
N SER A 256 -14.09 -1.75 12.28
CA SER A 256 -14.13 -2.38 13.59
C SER A 256 -14.36 -3.90 13.46
N PRO A 257 -13.94 -4.71 14.45
CA PRO A 257 -14.20 -6.15 14.47
C PRO A 257 -15.69 -6.49 14.33
N ALA A 258 -16.57 -5.68 14.90
CA ALA A 258 -18.02 -5.88 14.82
C ALA A 258 -18.58 -5.75 13.39
N ALA A 259 -17.99 -4.91 12.55
CA ALA A 259 -18.37 -4.78 11.15
C ALA A 259 -17.64 -5.74 10.21
N ALA A 260 -16.59 -6.41 10.70
CA ALA A 260 -15.67 -7.17 9.88
C ALA A 260 -16.38 -8.29 9.11
N THR A 261 -17.20 -9.10 9.78
CA THR A 261 -17.95 -10.20 9.14
C THR A 261 -18.92 -9.69 8.08
N THR A 262 -19.65 -8.60 8.37
CA THR A 262 -20.56 -8.01 7.39
C THR A 262 -19.83 -7.51 6.15
N VAL A 263 -18.69 -6.82 6.33
CA VAL A 263 -17.88 -6.36 5.19
C VAL A 263 -17.37 -7.56 4.40
N TRP A 264 -16.84 -8.58 5.07
CA TRP A 264 -16.33 -9.79 4.45
C TRP A 264 -17.41 -10.51 3.61
N ASP A 265 -18.60 -10.73 4.17
CA ASP A 265 -19.71 -11.38 3.49
C ASP A 265 -20.18 -10.59 2.26
N ILE A 266 -20.19 -9.25 2.34
CA ILE A 266 -20.52 -8.42 1.17
C ILE A 266 -19.47 -8.62 0.06
N LEU A 267 -18.18 -8.59 0.40
CA LEU A 267 -17.12 -8.82 -0.60
C LEU A 267 -17.25 -10.20 -1.25
N PHE A 268 -17.49 -11.23 -0.44
CA PHE A 268 -17.68 -12.60 -0.92
C PHE A 268 -18.90 -12.73 -1.84
N SER A 269 -20.04 -12.13 -1.47
CA SER A 269 -21.27 -12.14 -2.29
C SER A 269 -21.11 -11.47 -3.67
N HIS A 270 -20.09 -10.62 -3.85
CA HIS A 270 -19.75 -10.00 -5.12
C HIS A 270 -18.66 -10.76 -5.90
N GLY A 271 -18.37 -12.00 -5.48
CA GLY A 271 -17.45 -12.90 -6.18
C GLY A 271 -15.98 -12.68 -5.87
N ALA A 272 -15.65 -12.06 -4.73
CA ALA A 272 -14.26 -11.99 -4.28
C ALA A 272 -13.76 -13.39 -3.89
N ILE A 273 -12.64 -13.79 -4.47
CA ILE A 273 -11.96 -15.04 -4.10
C ILE A 273 -11.15 -14.79 -2.82
N PRO A 274 -11.37 -15.54 -1.73
CA PRO A 274 -10.61 -15.35 -0.51
C PRO A 274 -9.17 -15.82 -0.71
N MET A 275 -8.23 -15.03 -0.19
CA MET A 275 -6.80 -15.27 -0.26
C MET A 275 -6.25 -15.43 1.16
N GLY A 276 -5.51 -16.52 1.39
CA GLY A 276 -4.78 -16.73 2.64
C GLY A 276 -3.38 -16.10 2.65
N ALA A 277 -2.74 -16.10 3.82
CA ALA A 277 -1.41 -15.54 4.03
C ALA A 277 -0.32 -16.19 3.16
N ASN A 278 -0.46 -17.48 2.81
CA ASN A 278 0.47 -18.17 1.92
C ASN A 278 0.45 -17.56 0.51
N ALA A 279 -0.74 -17.46 -0.10
CA ALA A 279 -0.93 -16.81 -1.39
C ALA A 279 -0.52 -15.33 -1.37
N TRP A 280 -0.82 -14.61 -0.28
CA TRP A 280 -0.38 -13.22 -0.08
C TRP A 280 1.15 -13.08 -0.07
N GLU A 281 1.85 -13.97 0.63
CA GLU A 281 3.32 -13.99 0.67
C GLU A 281 3.92 -14.32 -0.71
N ARG A 282 3.33 -15.26 -1.46
CA ARG A 282 3.71 -15.54 -2.85
C ARG A 282 3.52 -14.29 -3.71
N LEU A 283 2.36 -13.62 -3.62
CA LEU A 283 2.08 -12.40 -4.37
C LEU A 283 3.08 -11.29 -4.04
N ARG A 284 3.39 -11.07 -2.75
CA ARG A 284 4.39 -10.10 -2.30
C ARG A 284 5.74 -10.33 -2.98
N ILE A 285 6.21 -11.57 -2.98
CA ILE A 285 7.48 -11.96 -3.62
C ILE A 285 7.41 -11.68 -5.12
N LEU A 286 6.35 -12.13 -5.81
CA LEU A 286 6.17 -11.94 -7.25
C LEU A 286 6.08 -10.46 -7.65
N ARG A 287 5.47 -9.61 -6.81
CA ARG A 287 5.44 -8.16 -7.02
C ARG A 287 6.75 -7.48 -6.66
N GLY A 288 7.63 -8.12 -5.91
CA GLY A 288 8.92 -7.56 -5.52
C GLY A 288 8.85 -6.58 -4.36
N ARG A 289 7.83 -6.70 -3.49
CA ARG A 289 7.76 -5.86 -2.28
C ARG A 289 8.67 -6.44 -1.19
N PRO A 290 9.68 -5.69 -0.70
CA PRO A 290 10.55 -6.17 0.38
C PRO A 290 9.81 -6.24 1.73
N ALA A 291 10.17 -7.20 2.59
CA ALA A 291 9.57 -7.38 3.91
C ALA A 291 10.59 -7.40 5.06
N PRO A 292 10.21 -6.98 6.30
CA PRO A 292 11.03 -7.12 7.49
C PRO A 292 11.49 -8.55 7.76
N GLY A 293 12.74 -8.69 8.19
CA GLY A 293 13.35 -9.99 8.47
C GLY A 293 13.78 -10.79 7.23
N LYS A 294 13.43 -10.30 6.03
CA LYS A 294 13.84 -10.86 4.73
C LYS A 294 14.69 -9.85 3.98
N GLU A 295 14.06 -9.00 3.18
CA GLU A 295 14.74 -7.96 2.41
C GLU A 295 15.04 -6.70 3.23
N LEU A 296 14.22 -6.40 4.26
CA LEU A 296 14.39 -5.26 5.14
C LEU A 296 15.04 -5.73 6.44
N THR A 297 16.35 -5.50 6.54
CA THR A 297 17.16 -5.91 7.69
C THR A 297 18.17 -4.84 8.07
N LYS A 298 18.95 -5.10 9.12
CA LYS A 298 20.08 -4.23 9.50
C LYS A 298 21.26 -4.29 8.53
N GLU A 299 21.28 -5.24 7.58
CA GLU A 299 22.34 -5.39 6.59
C GLU A 299 22.20 -4.38 5.45
N TYR A 300 20.96 -4.03 5.10
CA TYR A 300 20.63 -3.22 3.94
C TYR A 300 20.16 -1.83 4.34
N ASN A 301 20.49 -0.85 3.51
CA ASN A 301 19.93 0.50 3.64
C ASN A 301 18.75 0.71 2.69
N VAL A 302 17.97 1.76 2.96
CA VAL A 302 16.73 2.04 2.25
C VAL A 302 16.90 2.25 0.73
N LEU A 303 18.07 2.76 0.30
CA LEU A 303 18.37 2.98 -1.13
C LEU A 303 18.76 1.68 -1.84
N GLU A 304 19.46 0.79 -1.13
CA GLU A 304 19.76 -0.56 -1.64
C GLU A 304 18.48 -1.39 -1.81
N ALA A 305 17.50 -1.20 -0.92
CA ALA A 305 16.17 -1.81 -1.01
C ALA A 305 15.30 -1.19 -2.13
N GLY A 306 15.76 -0.13 -2.80
CA GLY A 306 15.07 0.51 -3.92
C GLY A 306 13.87 1.37 -3.53
N LEU A 307 13.72 1.76 -2.26
CA LEU A 307 12.54 2.46 -1.73
C LEU A 307 12.61 3.99 -1.90
N TRP A 308 12.95 4.45 -3.11
CA TRP A 308 13.26 5.85 -3.38
C TRP A 308 12.08 6.80 -3.20
N ASN A 309 10.86 6.42 -3.62
CA ASN A 309 9.69 7.29 -3.56
C ASN A 309 9.14 7.43 -2.13
N SER A 310 9.51 6.51 -1.22
CA SER A 310 9.12 6.55 0.18
C SER A 310 10.05 7.44 1.03
N ILE A 311 11.00 8.15 0.41
CA ILE A 311 11.96 9.02 1.07
C ILE A 311 11.82 10.44 0.54
N SER A 312 11.62 11.39 1.44
CA SER A 312 11.76 12.80 1.13
C SER A 312 13.20 13.25 1.34
N LEU A 313 13.84 13.71 0.27
CA LEU A 313 15.17 14.31 0.31
C LEU A 313 15.12 15.82 0.62
N ASP A 314 13.97 16.44 0.35
CA ASP A 314 13.79 17.90 0.39
C ASP A 314 13.04 18.37 1.64
N LYS A 315 12.91 17.51 2.68
CA LYS A 315 12.31 17.88 3.97
C LYS A 315 13.37 18.13 5.05
N GLY A 316 12.91 18.60 6.20
CA GLY A 316 13.74 18.83 7.40
C GLY A 316 14.39 17.55 7.95
N CYS A 317 15.05 17.69 9.10
CA CYS A 317 15.81 16.60 9.71
C CYS A 317 14.92 15.41 10.09
N TYR A 318 15.31 14.20 9.67
CA TYR A 318 14.68 12.97 10.11
C TYR A 318 15.70 11.89 10.43
N LYS A 319 15.27 10.87 11.18
CA LYS A 319 16.11 9.73 11.56
C LYS A 319 16.75 9.07 10.33
N GLY A 320 18.08 8.98 10.30
CA GLY A 320 18.83 8.33 9.22
C GLY A 320 19.14 9.23 8.01
N GLN A 321 18.62 10.46 7.94
CA GLN A 321 18.80 11.36 6.80
C GLN A 321 20.28 11.59 6.45
N GLU A 322 21.14 11.89 7.43
CA GLU A 322 22.57 12.15 7.18
C GLU A 322 23.25 11.00 6.43
N THR A 323 22.92 9.75 6.79
CA THR A 323 23.47 8.57 6.12
C THR A 323 22.93 8.44 4.70
N ILE A 324 21.63 8.65 4.50
CA ILE A 324 20.98 8.62 3.17
C ILE A 324 21.59 9.69 2.26
N SER A 325 21.69 10.94 2.74
CA SER A 325 22.26 12.06 1.97
C SER A 325 23.72 11.84 1.60
N ARG A 326 24.52 11.21 2.47
CA ARG A 326 25.90 10.80 2.14
C ARG A 326 25.95 9.74 1.05
N LEU A 327 25.09 8.70 1.14
CA LEU A 327 25.03 7.66 0.13
C LEU A 327 24.67 8.23 -1.25
N ILE A 328 23.77 9.21 -1.30
CA ILE A 328 23.39 9.88 -2.56
C ILE A 328 24.55 10.76 -3.07
N THR A 329 25.10 11.63 -2.21
CA THR A 329 26.16 12.58 -2.58
C THR A 329 27.39 11.88 -3.16
N TYR A 330 27.77 10.72 -2.62
CA TYR A 330 28.99 10.01 -3.00
C TYR A 330 28.74 8.77 -3.90
N ASP A 331 27.53 8.63 -4.46
CA ASP A 331 27.12 7.44 -5.23
C ASP A 331 27.45 6.12 -4.49
N GLY A 332 27.22 6.10 -3.19
CA GLY A 332 27.67 5.07 -2.26
C GLY A 332 26.82 3.79 -2.23
N VAL A 333 25.79 3.68 -3.08
CA VAL A 333 24.94 2.49 -3.17
C VAL A 333 25.68 1.38 -3.93
N LYS A 334 26.07 0.33 -3.20
CA LYS A 334 26.95 -0.75 -3.72
C LYS A 334 26.21 -1.98 -4.24
N GLN A 335 24.94 -2.13 -3.88
CA GLN A 335 24.09 -3.26 -4.22
C GLN A 335 22.65 -2.80 -4.35
N SER A 336 21.82 -3.62 -4.99
CA SER A 336 20.39 -3.36 -5.14
C SER A 336 19.61 -4.64 -4.99
N LEU A 337 18.36 -4.52 -4.54
CA LEU A 337 17.40 -5.61 -4.54
C LEU A 337 16.91 -5.90 -5.95
N TRP A 338 16.94 -7.17 -6.34
CA TRP A 338 16.57 -7.67 -7.66
C TRP A 338 15.58 -8.83 -7.56
N GLY A 339 14.82 -9.04 -8.63
CA GLY A 339 14.09 -10.27 -8.89
C GLY A 339 14.98 -11.27 -9.61
N VAL A 340 14.78 -12.56 -9.36
CA VAL A 340 15.48 -13.64 -10.05
C VAL A 340 14.48 -14.73 -10.41
N HIS A 341 14.26 -14.98 -11.70
CA HIS A 341 13.62 -16.21 -12.16
C HIS A 341 14.59 -17.36 -11.97
N LEU A 342 14.11 -18.49 -11.47
CA LEU A 342 14.90 -19.65 -11.10
C LEU A 342 14.29 -20.92 -11.70
N ASP A 343 15.15 -21.81 -12.18
CA ASP A 343 14.74 -23.09 -12.78
C ASP A 343 14.34 -24.14 -11.73
N ALA A 344 14.77 -23.95 -10.47
CA ALA A 344 14.54 -24.86 -9.34
C ALA A 344 14.35 -24.07 -8.03
N PRO A 345 13.74 -24.66 -6.99
CA PRO A 345 13.54 -23.96 -5.72
C PRO A 345 14.90 -23.73 -5.05
N ALA A 346 15.17 -22.49 -4.65
CA ALA A 346 16.37 -22.13 -3.92
C ALA A 346 16.04 -21.78 -2.46
N LYS A 347 16.97 -22.07 -1.56
CA LYS A 347 16.83 -21.68 -0.14
C LYS A 347 17.16 -20.20 0.01
N PRO A 348 16.38 -19.43 0.79
CA PRO A 348 16.83 -18.13 1.28
C PRO A 348 18.22 -18.24 1.92
N GLU A 349 18.98 -17.15 1.88
CA GLU A 349 20.39 -17.05 2.26
C GLU A 349 21.40 -17.73 1.31
N SER A 350 20.94 -18.45 0.27
CA SER A 350 21.83 -18.99 -0.76
C SER A 350 22.63 -17.88 -1.47
N PRO A 351 23.94 -18.09 -1.72
CA PRO A 351 24.76 -17.11 -2.43
C PRO A 351 24.28 -16.96 -3.88
N ILE A 352 24.35 -15.73 -4.40
CA ILE A 352 24.18 -15.46 -5.83
C ILE A 352 25.56 -15.29 -6.44
N LEU A 353 25.85 -16.06 -7.49
CA LEU A 353 27.12 -16.13 -8.18
C LEU A 353 27.00 -15.63 -9.62
N VAL A 354 28.02 -14.90 -10.09
CA VAL A 354 28.25 -14.58 -11.51
C VAL A 354 29.65 -15.03 -11.85
N GLU A 355 29.80 -15.84 -12.91
CA GLU A 355 31.10 -16.41 -13.31
C GLU A 355 31.86 -17.08 -12.14
N GLY A 356 31.12 -17.79 -11.28
CA GLY A 356 31.67 -18.48 -10.09
C GLY A 356 32.03 -17.56 -8.91
N LYS A 357 31.86 -16.25 -9.01
CA LYS A 357 32.15 -15.29 -7.93
C LYS A 357 30.89 -14.90 -7.17
N LYS A 358 30.96 -14.85 -5.84
CA LYS A 358 29.84 -14.38 -5.00
C LYS A 358 29.59 -12.88 -5.16
N VAL A 359 28.42 -12.56 -5.69
CA VAL A 359 27.99 -11.19 -5.99
C VAL A 359 26.76 -10.76 -5.17
N GLY A 360 26.10 -11.70 -4.51
CA GLY A 360 24.86 -11.40 -3.80
C GLY A 360 24.38 -12.51 -2.88
N LYS A 361 23.14 -12.36 -2.41
CA LYS A 361 22.44 -13.30 -1.54
C LYS A 361 20.94 -13.29 -1.86
N LEU A 362 20.35 -14.48 -1.99
CA LEU A 362 18.90 -14.65 -2.11
C LEU A 362 18.25 -14.43 -0.74
N THR A 363 17.12 -13.71 -0.69
CA THR A 363 16.41 -13.38 0.55
C THR A 363 15.01 -14.00 0.62
N SER A 364 14.36 -14.17 -0.53
CA SER A 364 13.05 -14.84 -0.64
C SER A 364 13.01 -15.74 -1.88
N CYS A 365 12.20 -16.81 -1.84
CA CYS A 365 11.95 -17.68 -2.98
C CYS A 365 10.50 -18.22 -2.91
N THR A 366 9.84 -18.31 -4.06
CA THR A 366 8.48 -18.84 -4.20
C THR A 366 8.29 -19.56 -5.52
N SER A 367 7.25 -20.38 -5.63
CA SER A 367 6.81 -20.98 -6.90
C SER A 367 5.96 -20.01 -7.71
N THR A 368 6.12 -20.03 -9.03
CA THR A 368 5.27 -19.30 -9.98
C THR A 368 4.07 -20.15 -10.42
N ARG A 369 3.09 -19.54 -11.08
CA ARG A 369 1.95 -20.25 -11.69
C ARG A 369 2.36 -21.05 -12.92
N GLU A 370 3.24 -20.48 -13.74
CA GLU A 370 3.95 -21.24 -14.77
C GLU A 370 5.04 -22.10 -14.11
N PRO A 371 5.46 -23.24 -14.72
CA PRO A 371 6.55 -24.05 -14.19
C PRO A 371 7.81 -23.19 -13.97
N GLY A 372 8.18 -23.00 -12.70
CA GLY A 372 9.33 -22.18 -12.34
C GLY A 372 9.25 -21.63 -10.92
N TYR A 373 10.29 -20.89 -10.57
CA TYR A 373 10.43 -20.24 -9.27
C TYR A 373 10.84 -18.78 -9.46
N PHE A 374 10.49 -17.95 -8.48
CA PHE A 374 10.87 -16.56 -8.44
C PHE A 374 11.40 -16.21 -7.06
N GLY A 375 12.48 -15.44 -7.02
CA GLY A 375 13.08 -15.01 -5.78
C GLY A 375 13.44 -13.54 -5.77
N LEU A 376 13.67 -13.04 -4.56
CA LEU A 376 14.24 -11.72 -4.31
C LEU A 376 15.66 -11.91 -3.79
N GLY A 377 16.57 -11.01 -4.14
CA GLY A 377 17.93 -11.05 -3.62
C GLY A 377 18.70 -9.76 -3.88
N TYR A 378 19.68 -9.50 -3.02
CA TYR A 378 20.58 -8.36 -3.18
C TYR A 378 21.78 -8.76 -4.03
N ILE A 379 22.05 -7.98 -5.08
CA ILE A 379 23.18 -8.19 -5.98
C ILE A 379 24.01 -6.91 -6.04
N LYS A 380 25.34 -7.05 -5.99
CA LYS A 380 26.28 -5.93 -6.16
C LYS A 380 26.02 -5.22 -7.49
N ARG A 381 25.95 -3.89 -7.45
CA ARG A 381 25.53 -3.03 -8.57
C ARG A 381 26.37 -3.18 -9.83
N GLN A 382 27.66 -3.49 -9.69
CA GLN A 382 28.59 -3.68 -10.82
C GLN A 382 28.63 -5.11 -11.34
N ALA A 383 27.95 -6.05 -10.69
CA ALA A 383 28.08 -7.47 -10.98
C ALA A 383 26.97 -8.04 -11.87
N ALA A 384 25.80 -7.42 -11.87
CA ALA A 384 24.67 -7.84 -12.69
C ALA A 384 23.78 -6.65 -13.06
N SER A 385 23.04 -6.82 -14.13
CA SER A 385 21.97 -5.94 -14.58
C SER A 385 20.78 -6.79 -15.02
N GLU A 386 19.66 -6.15 -15.36
CA GLU A 386 18.50 -6.86 -15.92
C GLU A 386 18.91 -7.77 -17.10
N GLY A 387 18.37 -8.98 -17.10
CA GLY A 387 18.65 -10.02 -18.09
C GLY A 387 19.92 -10.83 -17.85
N SER A 388 20.76 -10.45 -16.87
CA SER A 388 21.98 -11.20 -16.53
C SER A 388 21.66 -12.60 -16.01
N THR A 389 22.46 -13.59 -16.46
CA THR A 389 22.39 -14.95 -15.94
C THR A 389 23.21 -15.08 -14.67
N VAL A 390 22.65 -15.73 -13.65
CA VAL A 390 23.29 -15.99 -12.36
C VAL A 390 23.15 -17.46 -11.98
N LEU A 391 23.98 -17.91 -11.05
CA LEU A 391 23.75 -19.15 -10.30
C LEU A 391 23.35 -18.80 -8.87
N VAL A 392 22.39 -19.53 -8.32
CA VAL A 392 21.97 -19.42 -6.92
C VAL A 392 22.30 -20.73 -6.20
N GLY A 393 22.99 -20.62 -5.06
CA GLY A 393 23.62 -21.79 -4.47
C GLY A 393 24.78 -22.24 -5.34
N ASP A 394 24.82 -23.54 -5.66
CA ASP A 394 25.92 -24.13 -6.42
C ASP A 394 25.56 -24.39 -7.89
N ASP A 395 24.28 -24.64 -8.21
CA ASP A 395 23.87 -25.19 -9.51
C ASP A 395 22.53 -24.64 -10.06
N ILE A 396 21.78 -23.84 -9.31
CA ILE A 396 20.47 -23.36 -9.76
C ILE A 396 20.65 -22.16 -10.68
N ALA A 397 20.38 -22.34 -11.97
CA ALA A 397 20.37 -21.27 -12.93
C ALA A 397 19.23 -20.27 -12.67
N GLY A 398 19.53 -19.00 -12.86
CA GLY A 398 18.54 -17.95 -12.78
C GLY A 398 18.83 -16.76 -13.68
N ARG A 399 17.79 -15.95 -13.90
CA ARG A 399 17.83 -14.73 -14.69
C ARG A 399 17.37 -13.55 -13.86
N VAL A 400 18.22 -12.53 -13.77
CA VAL A 400 17.95 -11.28 -13.05
C VAL A 400 16.91 -10.46 -13.82
N VAL A 401 15.91 -9.94 -13.12
CA VAL A 401 14.86 -9.09 -13.68
C VAL A 401 14.53 -7.92 -12.76
N ASN A 402 13.99 -6.83 -13.33
CA ASN A 402 13.44 -5.75 -12.55
C ASN A 402 12.21 -6.19 -11.74
N LEU A 403 12.00 -5.52 -10.61
CA LEU A 403 10.88 -5.80 -9.71
C LEU A 403 9.69 -4.89 -10.03
N PRO A 404 8.47 -5.41 -10.24
CA PRO A 404 7.29 -4.60 -10.56
C PRO A 404 7.04 -3.47 -9.55
N TYR A 405 7.10 -3.77 -8.24
CA TYR A 405 6.90 -2.81 -7.16
C TYR A 405 7.99 -1.72 -7.17
N LEU A 406 9.25 -2.09 -7.43
CA LEU A 406 10.37 -1.13 -7.43
C LEU A 406 10.54 -0.40 -8.77
N ALA A 407 9.98 -0.88 -9.88
CA ALA A 407 10.09 -0.22 -11.18
C ALA A 407 9.46 1.20 -11.19
N LYS A 408 8.50 1.44 -10.30
CA LYS A 408 7.90 2.75 -10.06
C LYS A 408 8.76 3.66 -9.18
N GLN A 409 9.69 3.08 -8.42
CA GLN A 409 10.59 3.79 -7.52
C GLN A 409 11.78 4.35 -8.32
N ARG A 410 11.84 5.68 -8.48
CA ARG A 410 12.88 6.30 -9.30
C ARG A 410 13.86 7.05 -8.40
N PRO A 411 15.19 6.87 -8.61
CA PRO A 411 16.17 7.77 -8.00
C PRO A 411 15.84 9.21 -8.40
N LEU A 412 15.55 10.04 -7.40
CA LEU A 412 15.24 11.46 -7.61
C LEU A 412 16.48 12.13 -8.22
N GLY A 413 16.37 12.61 -9.48
CA GLY A 413 17.46 13.34 -10.14
C GLY A 413 17.81 12.92 -11.59
N LYS A 414 17.22 11.84 -12.13
CA LYS A 414 17.23 11.60 -13.59
C LYS A 414 15.87 11.94 -14.17
N LYS A 415 15.73 13.18 -14.65
CA LYS A 415 14.67 13.56 -15.59
C LYS A 415 14.92 12.92 -16.95
#